data_AF-D8PNF3-F1
#
_entry.id   AF-D8PNF3-F1
#
_cell.length_a   1.000
_cell.length_b   1.000
_cell.length_c   1.000
_cell.angle_alpha   90.00
_cell.angle_beta   90.00
_cell.angle_gamma   90.00
#
_symmetry.space_group_name_H-M   'P 1'
#
loop_
_entity.id
_entity.type
_entity.pdbx_description
1 polymer ?
#
loop_
_entity_poly.entity_id
_entity_poly.type
_entity_poly.pdbx_seq_one_letter_code
_entity_poly.pdbx_strand_id
1 'polypeptide(L)'
;MCSPVGTYQSWLSPNHGYHPTYKTLANLEDASLYADCTLNLHFVLPPTIFADRYELQNYAPRLQFAYRGPSNLELPVFALDSEEGPELLVSVALNGEGKEGPIEVNVPLHLRYGLVAGPDAHTTHEDVLLPYPSAFLACPKAQGPLP
;
A
#
# COMPACT_ATOMS: atom_id res chain seq x y z
N MET A 1 20.85 -1.94 16.84
CA MET A 1 20.60 -0.82 15.91
C MET A 1 20.51 -1.43 14.53
N CYS A 2 19.32 -1.54 13.92
CA CYS A 2 19.20 -1.93 12.52
C CYS A 2 19.60 -0.73 11.66
N SER A 3 20.63 -0.87 10.84
CA SER A 3 20.96 0.15 9.84
C SER A 3 19.84 0.21 8.79
N PRO A 4 19.44 1.41 8.35
CA PRO A 4 18.47 1.54 7.26
C PRO A 4 19.06 0.93 5.99
N VAL A 5 18.27 0.08 5.32
CA VAL A 5 18.65 -0.63 4.09
C VAL A 5 18.34 0.19 2.83
N GLY A 6 17.60 1.29 3.00
CA GLY A 6 17.20 2.19 1.93
C GLY A 6 16.25 3.26 2.44
N THR A 7 15.69 4.01 1.50
CA THR A 7 14.70 5.07 1.75
C THR A 7 13.49 4.86 0.84
N TYR A 8 12.32 5.34 1.27
CA TYR A 8 11.17 5.41 0.38
C TYR A 8 10.42 6.72 0.55
N GLN A 9 9.73 7.13 -0.50
CA GLN A 9 8.83 8.28 -0.51
C GLN A 9 7.49 7.83 -1.06
N SER A 10 6.41 8.33 -0.46
CA SER A 10 5.07 8.00 -0.90
C SER A 10 4.16 9.22 -0.93
N TRP A 11 3.20 9.22 -1.87
CA TRP A 11 2.24 10.29 -2.04
C TRP A 11 0.98 9.81 -2.78
N LEU A 12 -0.09 10.60 -2.68
CA LEU A 12 -1.34 10.37 -3.42
C LEU A 12 -1.38 11.21 -4.69
N SER A 13 -1.87 10.64 -5.78
CA SER A 13 -2.05 11.34 -7.06
C SER A 13 -3.32 10.87 -7.78
N PRO A 14 -4.35 11.72 -7.96
CA PRO A 14 -4.53 13.00 -7.25
C PRO A 14 -4.66 12.79 -5.73
N ASN A 15 -4.51 13.84 -4.93
CA ASN A 15 -4.72 13.81 -3.48
C ASN A 15 -6.16 14.16 -3.07
N HIS A 16 -7.10 14.14 -4.02
CA HIS A 16 -8.50 14.47 -3.84
C HIS A 16 -9.36 13.62 -4.78
N GLY A 17 -10.67 13.57 -4.51
CA GLY A 17 -11.60 12.72 -5.24
C GLY A 17 -11.59 11.28 -4.76
N TYR A 18 -12.34 10.42 -5.47
CA TYR A 18 -12.66 9.07 -5.01
C TYR A 18 -11.73 7.98 -5.53
N HIS A 19 -10.85 8.29 -6.48
CA HIS A 19 -10.03 7.31 -7.20
C HIS A 19 -8.54 7.69 -7.22
N PRO A 20 -7.89 7.94 -6.06
CA PRO A 20 -6.48 8.29 -6.05
C PRO A 20 -5.59 7.06 -6.25
N THR A 21 -4.40 7.26 -6.81
CA THR A 21 -3.34 6.25 -6.79
C THR A 21 -2.33 6.59 -5.70
N TYR A 22 -2.05 5.65 -4.81
CA TYR A 22 -0.96 5.75 -3.84
C TYR A 22 0.34 5.31 -4.51
N LYS A 23 1.25 6.25 -4.70
CA LYS A 23 2.53 6.03 -5.36
C LYS A 23 3.62 5.91 -4.31
N THR A 24 4.50 4.94 -4.48
CA THR A 24 5.69 4.75 -3.64
C THR A 24 6.91 4.57 -4.52
N LEU A 25 7.96 5.35 -4.25
CA LEU A 25 9.29 5.15 -4.78
C LEU A 25 10.20 4.66 -3.66
N ALA A 26 10.74 3.47 -3.80
CA ALA A 26 11.73 2.91 -2.87
C ALA A 26 13.11 2.87 -3.53
N ASN A 27 14.12 3.34 -2.80
CA ASN A 27 15.51 3.28 -3.21
C ASN A 27 16.28 2.43 -2.20
N LEU A 28 16.91 1.35 -2.68
CA LEU A 28 17.70 0.43 -1.87
C LEU A 28 19.18 0.73 -2.07
N GLU A 29 19.93 0.80 -0.97
CA GLU A 29 21.38 0.91 -1.03
C GLU A 29 21.95 -0.45 -1.48
N ASP A 30 22.69 -0.47 -2.59
CA ASP A 30 23.23 -1.69 -3.22
C ASP A 30 22.19 -2.82 -3.35
N ALA A 31 21.18 -2.57 -4.19
CA ALA A 31 20.07 -3.51 -4.46
C ALA A 31 20.54 -4.93 -4.84
N SER A 32 21.78 -5.10 -5.33
CA SER A 32 22.35 -6.40 -5.66
C SER A 32 22.49 -7.33 -4.45
N LEU A 33 22.67 -6.78 -3.25
CA LEU A 33 22.74 -7.56 -2.00
C LEU A 33 21.39 -8.20 -1.62
N TYR A 34 20.30 -7.69 -2.19
CA TYR A 34 18.93 -8.10 -1.87
C TYR A 34 18.23 -8.77 -3.05
N ALA A 35 18.99 -9.25 -4.04
CA ALA A 35 18.43 -9.81 -5.26
C ALA A 35 17.41 -10.94 -5.02
N ASP A 36 17.64 -11.77 -3.99
CA ASP A 36 16.75 -12.89 -3.64
C ASP A 36 15.63 -12.50 -2.65
N CYS A 37 15.57 -11.23 -2.23
CA CYS A 37 14.59 -10.72 -1.29
C CYS A 37 13.35 -10.15 -2.00
N THR A 38 12.30 -9.92 -1.22
CA THR A 38 11.13 -9.16 -1.66
C THR A 38 11.02 -7.86 -0.88
N LEU A 39 10.71 -6.77 -1.58
CA LEU A 39 10.26 -5.54 -0.97
C LEU A 39 8.76 -5.66 -0.68
N ASN A 40 8.38 -5.44 0.56
CA ASN A 40 7.01 -5.54 1.03
C ASN A 40 6.54 -4.18 1.55
N LEU A 41 5.37 -3.76 1.10
CA LEU A 41 4.67 -2.56 1.57
C LEU A 41 3.37 -3.01 2.24
N HIS A 42 3.29 -2.85 3.56
CA HIS A 42 2.09 -3.15 4.33
C HIS A 42 1.30 -1.88 4.60
N PHE A 43 0.06 -1.87 4.13
CA PHE A 43 -0.90 -0.79 4.27
C PHE A 43 -1.97 -1.21 5.28
N VAL A 44 -2.19 -0.34 6.27
CA VAL A 44 -3.37 -0.37 7.14
C VAL A 44 -4.22 0.82 6.70
N LEU A 45 -5.28 0.54 5.94
CA LEU A 45 -6.13 1.56 5.35
C LEU A 45 -7.24 1.95 6.34
N PRO A 46 -7.65 3.24 6.40
CA PRO A 46 -8.84 3.61 7.14
C PRO A 46 -10.09 2.99 6.49
N PRO A 47 -11.19 2.75 7.23
CA PRO A 47 -12.41 2.14 6.68
C PRO A 47 -12.97 2.85 5.45
N THR A 48 -12.74 4.16 5.35
CA THR A 48 -13.14 5.02 4.23
C THR A 48 -12.38 4.76 2.94
N ILE A 49 -11.25 4.05 2.97
CA ILE A 49 -10.41 3.78 1.81
C ILE A 49 -10.20 2.28 1.65
N PHE A 50 -10.25 1.78 0.43
CA PHE A 50 -9.89 0.41 0.11
C PHE A 50 -9.15 0.32 -1.23
N ALA A 51 -8.33 -0.71 -1.40
CA ALA A 51 -7.57 -0.90 -2.64
C ALA A 51 -8.43 -1.54 -3.75
N ASP A 52 -8.22 -1.11 -4.99
CA ASP A 52 -8.77 -1.78 -6.17
C ASP A 52 -7.99 -3.07 -6.45
N ARG A 53 -8.55 -4.19 -5.98
CA ARG A 53 -7.92 -5.50 -6.17
C ARG A 53 -7.91 -5.96 -7.62
N TYR A 54 -8.85 -5.51 -8.43
CA TYR A 54 -8.95 -5.92 -9.83
C TYR A 54 -7.95 -5.15 -10.69
N GLU A 55 -7.79 -3.85 -10.44
CA GLU A 55 -6.73 -3.09 -11.07
C GLU A 55 -5.35 -3.57 -10.60
N LEU A 56 -5.18 -3.91 -9.31
CA LEU A 56 -3.92 -4.47 -8.81
C LEU A 56 -3.50 -5.77 -9.52
N GLN A 57 -4.46 -6.61 -9.93
CA GLN A 57 -4.17 -7.85 -10.68
C GLN A 57 -3.51 -7.58 -12.02
N ASN A 58 -3.71 -6.41 -12.63
CA ASN A 58 -3.08 -6.05 -13.90
C ASN A 58 -1.56 -5.81 -13.76
N TYR A 59 -1.04 -5.62 -12.55
CA TYR A 59 0.39 -5.50 -12.30
C TYR A 59 1.10 -6.85 -12.13
N ALA A 60 0.38 -7.98 -12.17
CA ALA A 60 0.98 -9.30 -12.17
C ALA A 60 1.77 -9.54 -13.49
N PRO A 61 2.89 -10.29 -13.45
CA PRO A 61 3.47 -10.94 -12.28
C PRO A 61 4.44 -10.04 -11.48
N ARG A 62 4.63 -8.77 -11.88
CA ARG A 62 5.61 -7.87 -11.24
C ARG A 62 5.27 -7.60 -9.77
N LEU A 63 4.00 -7.34 -9.49
CA LEU A 63 3.49 -7.16 -8.13
C LEU A 63 2.67 -8.38 -7.71
N GLN A 64 2.91 -8.83 -6.48
CA GLN A 64 2.03 -9.77 -5.78
C GLN A 64 1.34 -9.03 -4.63
N PHE A 65 0.14 -9.45 -4.26
CA PHE A 65 -0.54 -8.83 -3.12
C PHE A 65 -1.41 -9.81 -2.33
N ALA A 66 -1.55 -9.52 -1.04
CA ALA A 66 -2.52 -10.13 -0.16
C ALA A 66 -3.42 -9.04 0.42
N TYR A 67 -4.74 -9.30 0.48
CA TYR A 67 -5.72 -8.31 0.90
C TYR A 67 -6.68 -8.91 1.91
N ARG A 68 -6.99 -8.16 2.97
CA ARG A 68 -7.92 -8.53 4.03
C ARG A 68 -8.88 -7.37 4.30
N GLY A 69 -10.16 -7.68 4.49
CA GLY A 69 -11.18 -6.70 4.86
C GLY A 69 -12.20 -6.38 3.75
N PRO A 70 -13.05 -5.37 3.96
CA PRO A 70 -14.16 -5.04 3.06
C PRO A 70 -13.71 -4.24 1.83
N SER A 71 -14.17 -4.66 0.64
CA SER A 71 -13.83 -4.01 -0.65
C SER A 71 -15.04 -3.71 -1.54
N ASN A 72 -16.26 -3.73 -1.01
CA ASN A 72 -17.47 -3.45 -1.80
C ASN A 72 -17.55 -1.95 -2.11
N LEU A 73 -17.49 -1.54 -3.37
CA LEU A 73 -17.51 -0.13 -3.79
C LEU A 73 -18.76 0.62 -3.34
N GLU A 74 -19.91 -0.05 -3.33
CA GLU A 74 -21.22 0.57 -3.06
C GLU A 74 -21.57 0.59 -1.57
N LEU A 75 -20.74 0.00 -0.70
CA LEU A 75 -21.01 -0.06 0.72
C LEU A 75 -20.49 1.22 1.41
N PRO A 76 -21.38 2.08 1.95
CA PRO A 76 -20.96 3.31 2.61
C PRO A 76 -20.27 3.02 3.95
N VAL A 77 -19.51 4.00 4.47
CA VAL A 77 -18.69 3.79 5.67
C VAL A 77 -19.52 3.40 6.91
N PHE A 78 -20.72 3.98 7.08
CA PHE A 78 -21.59 3.70 8.23
C PHE A 78 -22.18 2.27 8.24
N ALA A 79 -22.08 1.55 7.12
CA ALA A 79 -22.59 0.19 6.98
C ALA A 79 -21.47 -0.87 7.15
N LEU A 80 -20.27 -0.46 7.57
CA LEU A 80 -19.19 -1.38 7.91
C LEU A 80 -19.36 -1.89 9.35
N ASP A 81 -19.27 -3.21 9.52
CA ASP A 81 -19.40 -3.87 10.83
C ASP A 81 -18.17 -3.65 11.74
N SER A 82 -17.10 -3.05 11.20
CA SER A 82 -15.77 -2.96 11.80
C SER A 82 -15.20 -1.56 11.67
N GLU A 83 -14.76 -0.99 12.78
CA GLU A 83 -13.94 0.23 12.82
C GLU A 83 -12.52 -0.02 12.28
N GLU A 84 -12.09 -1.29 12.19
CA GLU A 84 -10.83 -1.66 11.54
C GLU A 84 -11.04 -1.65 10.01
N GLY A 85 -10.26 -0.82 9.32
CA GLY A 85 -10.26 -0.77 7.87
C GLY A 85 -9.46 -1.91 7.21
N PRO A 86 -9.46 -1.98 5.87
CA PRO A 86 -8.81 -3.08 5.16
C PRO A 86 -7.28 -3.01 5.25
N GLU A 87 -6.66 -4.19 5.19
CA GLU A 87 -5.21 -4.34 5.14
C GLU A 87 -4.78 -4.85 3.77
N LEU A 88 -3.68 -4.31 3.26
CA LEU A 88 -3.07 -4.72 1.99
C LEU A 88 -1.57 -4.92 2.20
N LEU A 89 -1.06 -6.06 1.76
CA LEU A 89 0.37 -6.31 1.61
C LEU A 89 0.68 -6.37 0.13
N VAL A 90 1.57 -5.50 -0.36
CA VAL A 90 2.09 -5.55 -1.73
C VAL A 90 3.55 -5.99 -1.69
N SER A 91 3.92 -6.94 -2.53
CA SER A 91 5.24 -7.55 -2.59
C SER A 91 5.84 -7.42 -3.99
N VAL A 92 7.11 -6.99 -4.06
CA VAL A 92 7.90 -6.88 -5.29
C VAL A 92 9.13 -7.76 -5.16
N ALA A 93 9.36 -8.64 -6.13
CA ALA A 93 10.60 -9.42 -6.18
C ALA A 93 11.76 -8.53 -6.67
N LEU A 94 12.89 -8.54 -5.97
CA LEU A 94 14.04 -7.69 -6.27
C LEU A 94 15.02 -8.30 -7.30
N ASN A 95 14.54 -9.27 -8.10
CA ASN A 95 15.30 -10.02 -9.10
C ASN A 95 15.75 -9.14 -10.30
N GLY A 96 16.47 -8.04 -10.06
CA GLY A 96 16.83 -7.01 -11.03
C GLY A 96 16.16 -5.65 -10.80
N GLU A 97 15.02 -5.60 -10.10
CA GLU A 97 14.39 -4.34 -9.70
C GLU A 97 15.30 -3.58 -8.71
N GLY A 98 15.37 -2.25 -8.83
CA GLY A 98 16.21 -1.42 -7.96
C GLY A 98 17.67 -1.25 -8.42
N LYS A 99 18.13 -1.99 -9.43
CA LYS A 99 19.53 -1.91 -9.93
C LYS A 99 19.78 -0.67 -10.79
N GLU A 100 18.80 -0.27 -11.59
CA GLU A 100 18.92 0.82 -12.57
C GLU A 100 18.16 2.09 -12.14
N GLY A 101 17.51 2.06 -10.98
CA GLY A 101 16.70 3.17 -10.48
C GLY A 101 15.79 2.77 -9.33
N PRO A 102 15.00 3.72 -8.80
CA PRO A 102 14.06 3.44 -7.72
C PRO A 102 12.97 2.47 -8.16
N ILE A 103 12.51 1.65 -7.22
CA ILE A 103 11.42 0.70 -7.39
C ILE A 103 10.10 1.47 -7.23
N GLU A 104 9.29 1.47 -8.28
CA GLU A 104 7.97 2.13 -8.27
C GLU A 104 6.85 1.12 -7.97
N VAL A 105 6.06 1.43 -6.95
CA VAL A 105 4.86 0.68 -6.57
C VAL A 105 3.66 1.62 -6.56
N ASN A 106 2.68 1.31 -7.39
CA ASN A 106 1.44 2.06 -7.51
C ASN A 106 0.29 1.20 -7.00
N VAL A 107 -0.44 1.72 -6.02
CA VAL A 107 -1.61 1.07 -5.43
C VAL A 107 -2.85 1.90 -5.78
N PRO A 108 -3.75 1.40 -6.64
CA PRO A 108 -5.02 2.05 -6.92
C PRO A 108 -5.93 1.95 -5.70
N LEU A 109 -6.50 3.08 -5.29
CA LEU A 109 -7.37 3.19 -4.12
C LEU A 109 -8.73 3.76 -4.53
N HIS A 110 -9.75 3.36 -3.77
CA HIS A 110 -11.11 3.87 -3.83
C HIS A 110 -11.52 4.42 -2.48
N LEU A 111 -12.20 5.57 -2.48
CA LEU A 111 -12.88 6.08 -1.30
C LEU A 111 -14.32 5.57 -1.25
N ARG A 112 -14.83 5.34 -0.05
CA ARG A 112 -16.24 5.07 0.22
C ARG A 112 -17.00 6.37 0.38
N TYR A 113 -18.32 6.31 0.20
CA TYR A 113 -19.20 7.37 0.63
C TYR A 113 -19.05 7.60 2.15
N GLY A 114 -18.64 8.81 2.50
CA GLY A 114 -18.51 9.29 3.87
C GLY A 114 -19.86 9.54 4.53
N LEU A 115 -19.83 10.06 5.75
CA LEU A 115 -21.05 10.43 6.47
C LEU A 115 -21.70 11.65 5.83
N VAL A 116 -23.03 11.70 5.89
CA VAL A 116 -23.77 12.88 5.45
C VAL A 116 -23.47 14.02 6.41
N ALA A 117 -23.01 15.15 5.85
CA ALA A 117 -22.73 16.35 6.62
C ALA A 117 -24.00 16.84 7.34
N GLY A 118 -23.86 17.17 8.63
CA GLY A 118 -24.96 17.70 9.43
C GLY A 118 -25.41 19.09 8.96
N PRO A 119 -26.57 19.58 9.43
CA PRO A 119 -27.13 20.87 9.03
C PRO A 119 -26.21 22.07 9.35
N ASP A 120 -25.34 21.93 10.35
CA ASP A 120 -24.38 22.97 10.76
C ASP A 120 -23.00 22.81 10.11
N ALA A 121 -22.84 21.89 9.15
CA ALA A 121 -21.56 21.67 8.51
C ALA A 121 -21.14 22.87 7.67
N HIS A 122 -19.96 23.41 7.96
CA HIS A 122 -19.36 24.53 7.23
C HIS A 122 -18.45 24.09 6.08
N THR A 123 -18.27 22.77 5.87
CA THR A 123 -17.42 22.19 4.83
C THR A 123 -18.24 21.31 3.89
N THR A 124 -17.84 21.28 2.61
CA THR A 124 -18.44 20.43 1.57
C THR A 124 -17.66 19.13 1.32
N HIS A 125 -16.64 18.88 2.14
CA HIS A 125 -15.70 17.77 2.00
C HIS A 125 -15.14 17.39 3.38
N GLU A 126 -14.61 16.18 3.44
CA GLU A 126 -13.93 15.60 4.60
C GLU A 126 -12.49 15.26 4.22
N ASP A 127 -11.55 15.54 5.13
CA ASP A 127 -10.17 15.11 5.00
C ASP A 127 -10.00 13.72 5.61
N VAL A 128 -9.50 12.79 4.81
CA VAL A 128 -9.19 11.42 5.28
C VAL A 128 -7.68 11.29 5.43
N LEU A 129 -7.24 10.94 6.64
CA LEU A 129 -5.83 10.67 6.91
C LEU A 129 -5.47 9.24 6.49
N LEU A 130 -4.52 9.13 5.57
CA LEU A 130 -3.95 7.85 5.13
C LEU A 130 -2.51 7.72 5.65
N PRO A 131 -2.20 6.78 6.55
CA PRO A 131 -0.85 6.59 7.06
C PRO A 131 0.10 6.11 5.95
N TYR A 132 1.40 6.37 6.14
CA TYR A 132 2.44 5.77 5.30
C TYR A 132 2.47 4.24 5.48
N PRO A 133 2.74 3.47 4.41
CA PRO A 133 2.90 2.03 4.53
C PRO A 133 4.16 1.70 5.34
N SER A 134 4.13 0.56 6.02
CA SER A 134 5.33 -0.03 6.59
C SER A 134 6.09 -0.76 5.49
N ALA A 135 7.30 -0.28 5.17
CA ALA A 135 8.18 -0.88 4.17
C ALA A 135 9.22 -1.78 4.82
N PHE A 136 9.37 -3.02 4.33
CA PHE A 136 10.37 -3.96 4.82
C PHE A 136 10.83 -4.95 3.75
N LEU A 137 12.02 -5.50 3.93
CA LEU A 137 12.56 -6.58 3.11
C LEU A 137 12.30 -7.93 3.75
N ALA A 138 11.82 -8.90 2.97
CA ALA A 138 11.76 -10.29 3.38
C ALA A 138 12.73 -11.10 2.52
N CYS A 139 13.78 -11.61 3.15
CA CYS A 139 14.82 -12.40 2.50
C CYS A 139 14.66 -13.89 2.86
N PRO A 140 14.98 -14.82 1.95
CA PRO A 140 15.08 -16.23 2.29
C PRO A 140 16.06 -16.43 3.45
N LYS A 141 15.72 -17.33 4.38
CA LYS A 141 16.64 -17.70 5.45
C LYS A 141 17.89 -18.28 4.81
N ALA A 142 19.07 -17.72 5.12
CA ALA A 142 20.33 -18.33 4.72
C ALA A 142 20.31 -19.79 5.17
N GLN A 143 20.45 -20.73 4.23
CA GLN A 143 20.55 -22.15 4.54
C GLN A 143 21.88 -22.37 5.26
N GLY A 144 21.90 -22.13 6.57
CA GLY A 144 22.93 -22.69 7.44
C GLY A 144 22.74 -24.20 7.51
N PRO A 145 23.83 -24.99 7.61
CA PRO A 145 23.71 -26.44 7.70
C PRO A 145 22.81 -26.81 8.88
N LEU A 146 21.86 -27.72 8.65
CA LEU A 146 21.07 -28.33 9.71
C LEU A 146 22.01 -29.01 10.73
N PRO A 147 21.74 -28.88 12.05
CA PRO A 147 22.51 -29.59 13.08
C PRO A 147 22.39 -31.10 12.97
#